data_AF-A0A7C2I278-F1
#
_entry.id   AF-A0A7C2I278-F1
#
_cell.length_a   1.000
_cell.length_b   1.000
_cell.length_c   1.000
_cell.angle_alpha   90.00
_cell.angle_beta   90.00
_cell.angle_gamma   90.00
#
_symmetry.space_group_name_H-M   'P 1'
#
loop_
_entity.id
_entity.type
_entity.pdbx_description
1 polymer ?
#
loop_
_entity_poly.entity_id
_entity_poly.type
_entity_poly.pdbx_seq_one_letter_code
_entity_poly.pdbx_strand_id
1 'polypeptide(L)'
;VRLEDVSVLTGDTGAIPLGVGTYASRTAVVAGNAVSQAARAVRDRIAVGRGPTFIQVASDGREIWGTNTGEASIYVIDAASRSVATIEVGAMPQHLTVVGDRVYVTLGGQDQVAVLDRATRRILTRIPVGRKPHGIWPSADGRRLYVAHEEGHDLGVIDVAAGRVAATAPVGKKPIAVVVSRP
;
A
#
# COMPACT_ATOMS: atom_id res chain seq x y z
N VAL A 1 -8.67 -8.55 -14.50
CA VAL A 1 -8.90 -7.29 -13.76
C VAL A 1 -8.75 -6.14 -14.75
N ARG A 2 -9.86 -5.46 -15.04
CA ARG A 2 -9.87 -4.25 -15.86
C ARG A 2 -9.77 -3.02 -14.93
N LEU A 3 -9.49 -1.83 -15.44
CA LEU A 3 -9.25 -0.65 -14.60
C LEU A 3 -10.47 -0.26 -13.76
N GLU A 4 -11.68 -0.60 -14.21
CA GLU A 4 -12.93 -0.39 -13.49
C GLU A 4 -13.06 -1.20 -12.19
N ASP A 5 -12.24 -2.24 -11.99
CA ASP A 5 -12.26 -3.08 -10.77
C ASP A 5 -11.39 -2.48 -9.64
N VAL A 6 -10.78 -1.31 -9.86
CA VAL A 6 -9.85 -0.65 -8.94
C VAL A 6 -10.54 0.54 -8.29
N SER A 7 -10.67 0.50 -6.97
CA SER A 7 -11.16 1.64 -6.19
C SER A 7 -9.97 2.48 -5.70
N VAL A 8 -10.06 3.79 -5.88
CA VAL A 8 -9.03 4.75 -5.45
C VAL A 8 -9.68 5.80 -4.56
N LEU A 9 -9.14 6.02 -3.36
CA LEU A 9 -9.59 7.08 -2.48
C LEU A 9 -8.86 8.38 -2.83
N THR A 10 -9.63 9.41 -3.21
CA THR A 10 -9.14 10.77 -3.50
C THR A 10 -9.46 11.71 -2.34
N GLY A 11 -8.59 12.67 -2.07
CA GLY A 11 -8.73 13.60 -0.94
C GLY A 11 -9.75 14.73 -1.12
N ASP A 12 -10.61 14.71 -2.14
CA ASP A 12 -11.58 15.79 -2.41
C ASP A 12 -13.02 15.34 -2.10
N THR A 13 -13.78 16.17 -1.39
CA THR A 13 -15.19 15.93 -1.03
C THR A 13 -16.16 16.34 -2.16
N GLY A 14 -15.65 16.79 -3.29
CA GLY A 14 -16.44 17.13 -4.48
C GLY A 14 -16.99 15.88 -5.16
N ALA A 15 -18.31 15.81 -5.30
CA ALA A 15 -19.03 14.73 -5.95
C ALA A 15 -18.43 14.36 -7.32
N ILE A 16 -17.96 13.12 -7.45
CA ILE A 16 -17.56 12.56 -8.74
C ILE A 16 -18.85 12.12 -9.46
N PRO A 17 -19.19 12.67 -10.65
CA PRO A 17 -20.29 12.16 -11.43
C PRO A 17 -19.79 10.95 -12.22
N LEU A 18 -19.82 9.77 -11.58
CA LEU A 18 -19.70 8.50 -12.29
C LEU A 18 -21.03 7.78 -12.16
N GLY A 19 -21.58 7.35 -13.30
CA GLY A 19 -22.80 6.53 -13.42
C GLY A 19 -22.59 5.09 -12.93
N VAL A 20 -21.92 4.93 -11.79
CA VAL A 20 -21.64 3.66 -11.12
C VAL A 20 -21.70 3.96 -9.63
N GLY A 21 -22.42 3.11 -8.89
CA GLY A 21 -22.97 3.37 -7.55
C GLY A 21 -22.16 4.28 -6.64
N THR A 22 -22.86 5.25 -6.06
CA THR A 22 -22.37 6.09 -4.97
C THR A 22 -21.78 5.22 -3.85
N TYR A 23 -20.45 5.23 -3.70
CA TYR A 23 -19.82 4.87 -2.43
C TYR A 23 -20.04 6.04 -1.46
N ALA A 24 -21.29 6.19 -1.01
CA ALA A 24 -21.52 6.76 0.30
C ALA A 24 -20.71 5.88 1.27
N SER A 25 -19.86 6.50 2.09
CA SER A 25 -19.28 5.84 3.25
C SER A 25 -20.44 5.38 4.14
N ARG A 26 -20.98 4.20 3.86
CA ARG A 26 -21.74 3.47 4.85
C ARG A 26 -20.71 3.07 5.88
N THR A 27 -20.72 3.77 7.00
CA THR A 27 -20.48 3.11 8.28
C THR A 27 -21.40 1.88 8.27
N ALA A 28 -20.88 0.73 7.87
CA ALA A 28 -21.51 -0.54 8.15
C ALA A 28 -21.36 -0.72 9.65
N VAL A 29 -22.31 -0.15 10.40
CA VAL A 29 -22.75 -0.82 11.61
C VAL A 29 -23.31 -2.14 11.10
N VAL A 30 -22.48 -3.20 11.15
CA VAL A 30 -22.98 -4.56 11.09
C VAL A 30 -23.81 -4.75 12.35
N ALA A 31 -25.09 -4.37 12.28
CA ALA A 31 -26.09 -4.80 13.23
C ALA A 31 -26.31 -6.30 12.97
N GLY A 32 -25.89 -7.14 13.92
CA GLY A 32 -26.17 -8.58 13.88
C GLY A 32 -24.94 -9.49 13.90
N ASN A 33 -23.98 -9.20 14.78
CA ASN A 33 -23.42 -10.18 15.72
C ASN A 33 -22.49 -9.39 16.63
N ALA A 34 -22.80 -9.38 17.93
CA ALA A 34 -21.98 -8.72 18.92
C ALA A 34 -20.57 -9.31 18.90
N VAL A 35 -19.66 -8.70 18.14
CA VAL A 35 -18.26 -8.68 18.55
C VAL A 35 -18.30 -7.92 19.85
N SER A 36 -18.19 -8.63 20.98
CA SER A 36 -18.02 -7.96 22.25
C SER A 36 -16.85 -7.01 22.09
N GLN A 37 -17.13 -5.70 22.14
CA GLN A 37 -16.12 -4.67 22.27
C GLN A 37 -15.55 -4.72 23.70
N ALA A 38 -15.16 -5.91 24.16
CA ALA A 38 -14.26 -6.01 25.28
C ALA A 38 -13.01 -5.25 24.81
N ALA A 39 -12.79 -4.07 25.39
CA ALA A 39 -11.61 -3.27 25.13
C ALA A 39 -10.41 -4.17 25.39
N ARG A 40 -9.82 -4.70 24.31
CA ARG A 40 -8.60 -5.49 24.41
C ARG A 40 -7.54 -4.48 24.81
N ALA A 41 -7.08 -4.55 26.05
CA ALA A 41 -5.98 -3.72 26.51
C ALA A 41 -4.81 -3.86 25.53
N VAL A 42 -4.12 -2.75 25.26
CA VAL A 42 -2.86 -2.76 24.51
C VAL A 42 -1.92 -3.69 25.26
N ARG A 43 -1.61 -4.84 24.65
CA ARG A 43 -0.77 -5.87 25.28
C ARG A 43 0.69 -5.45 25.28
N ASP A 44 1.13 -4.84 24.18
CA ASP A 44 2.53 -4.51 23.95
C ASP A 44 2.64 -3.28 23.04
N ARG A 45 3.77 -2.57 23.15
CA ARG A 45 4.18 -1.50 22.24
C ARG A 45 5.55 -1.84 21.68
N ILE A 46 5.66 -1.94 20.37
CA ILE A 46 6.92 -2.25 19.68
C ILE A 46 7.40 -0.96 19.00
N ALA A 47 8.62 -0.54 19.32
CA ALA A 47 9.23 0.61 18.67
C ALA A 47 9.71 0.22 17.26
N VAL A 48 9.30 0.97 16.24
CA VAL A 48 9.54 0.64 14.83
C VAL A 48 10.26 1.72 14.03
N GLY A 49 10.53 2.89 14.64
CA GLY A 49 11.13 4.06 14.00
C GLY A 49 10.26 5.31 14.18
N ARG A 50 10.58 6.38 13.46
CA ARG A 50 9.80 7.64 13.50
C ARG A 50 8.82 7.76 12.33
N GLY A 51 7.65 8.31 12.62
CA GLY A 51 6.60 8.56 11.64
C GLY A 51 6.10 7.31 10.91
N PRO A 52 5.75 6.20 11.62
CA PRO A 52 5.12 5.07 10.96
C PRO A 52 3.72 5.45 10.46
N THR A 53 3.41 5.18 9.19
CA THR A 53 2.15 5.61 8.55
C THR A 53 1.34 4.44 7.97
N PHE A 54 2.00 3.36 7.54
CA PHE A 54 1.36 2.19 6.95
C PHE A 54 1.91 0.90 7.57
N ILE A 55 1.06 -0.13 7.61
CA ILE A 55 1.40 -1.47 8.04
C ILE A 55 0.61 -2.53 7.26
N GLN A 56 1.24 -3.66 6.97
CA GLN A 56 0.64 -4.82 6.31
C GLN A 56 1.15 -6.10 6.99
N VAL A 57 0.22 -7.01 7.28
CA VAL A 57 0.57 -8.39 7.68
C VAL A 57 0.78 -9.21 6.40
N ALA A 58 1.91 -9.91 6.31
CA ALA A 58 2.15 -10.86 5.22
C ALA A 58 1.08 -11.96 5.24
N SER A 59 0.75 -12.54 4.08
CA SER A 59 -0.33 -13.52 3.96
C SER A 59 -0.12 -14.80 4.77
N ASP A 60 1.14 -15.14 5.07
CA ASP A 60 1.52 -16.26 5.94
C ASP A 60 1.40 -15.95 7.46
N GLY A 61 1.12 -14.69 7.82
CA GLY A 61 0.99 -14.22 9.19
C GLY A 61 2.30 -14.16 9.98
N ARG A 62 3.46 -14.43 9.35
CA ARG A 62 4.75 -14.52 10.05
C ARG A 62 5.45 -13.18 10.16
N GLU A 63 5.18 -12.28 9.24
CA GLU A 63 5.82 -10.96 9.19
C GLU A 63 4.79 -9.84 9.14
N ILE A 64 5.13 -8.74 9.80
CA ILE A 64 4.38 -7.50 9.76
C ILE A 64 5.30 -6.42 9.22
N TRP A 65 5.00 -5.91 8.04
CA TRP A 65 5.79 -4.91 7.32
C TRP A 65 5.16 -3.54 7.49
N GLY A 66 5.95 -2.49 7.66
CA GLY A 66 5.42 -1.13 7.66
C GLY A 66 6.42 -0.09 7.21
N THR A 67 5.92 1.10 6.92
CA THR A 67 6.73 2.23 6.44
C THR A 67 6.95 3.23 7.55
N ASN A 68 8.13 3.84 7.59
CA ASN A 68 8.44 5.00 8.41
C ASN A 68 8.57 6.22 7.50
N THR A 69 7.46 6.87 7.11
CA THR A 69 7.48 8.00 6.16
C THR A 69 8.28 9.20 6.68
N GLY A 70 8.37 9.36 8.00
CA GLY A 70 9.23 10.38 8.64
C GLY A 70 10.73 10.09 8.54
N GLU A 71 11.11 8.95 7.98
CA GLU A 71 12.48 8.49 7.78
C GLU A 71 12.65 7.90 6.37
N ALA A 72 13.86 7.51 6.01
CA ALA A 72 14.13 6.85 4.73
C ALA A 72 14.01 5.31 4.82
N SER A 73 13.14 4.79 5.70
CA SER A 73 13.13 3.39 6.11
C SER A 73 11.76 2.70 6.12
N ILE A 74 11.77 1.38 6.00
CA ILE A 74 10.67 0.48 6.38
C ILE A 74 11.10 -0.37 7.57
N TYR A 75 10.14 -1.04 8.18
CA TYR A 75 10.39 -2.05 9.21
C TYR A 75 9.68 -3.36 8.88
N VAL A 76 10.25 -4.45 9.38
CA VAL A 76 9.59 -5.76 9.44
C VAL A 76 9.65 -6.27 10.88
N ILE A 77 8.52 -6.75 11.38
CA ILE A 77 8.39 -7.41 12.68
C ILE A 77 8.15 -8.89 12.42
N ASP A 78 8.96 -9.74 13.05
CA ASP A 78 8.66 -11.17 13.15
C ASP A 78 7.53 -11.37 14.16
N ALA A 79 6.42 -11.97 13.74
CA ALA A 79 5.20 -12.05 14.54
C ALA A 79 5.36 -12.93 15.80
N ALA A 80 6.26 -13.90 15.77
CA ALA A 80 6.48 -14.85 16.86
C ALA A 80 7.42 -14.29 17.94
N SER A 81 8.62 -13.88 17.53
CA SER A 81 9.67 -13.33 18.39
C SER A 81 9.48 -11.86 18.72
N ARG A 82 8.68 -11.13 17.93
CA ARG A 82 8.49 -9.67 18.03
C ARG A 82 9.76 -8.87 17.76
N SER A 83 10.76 -9.50 17.16
CA SER A 83 11.99 -8.82 16.74
C SER A 83 11.70 -7.88 15.57
N VAL A 84 12.37 -6.73 15.57
CA VAL A 84 12.20 -5.70 14.55
C VAL A 84 13.48 -5.59 13.74
N ALA A 85 13.36 -5.51 12.42
CA ALA A 85 14.43 -5.10 11.55
C ALA A 85 14.03 -3.86 10.76
N THR A 86 14.94 -2.89 10.71
CA THR A 86 14.79 -1.65 9.93
C THR A 86 15.59 -1.75 8.65
N ILE A 87 15.00 -1.31 7.54
CA ILE A 87 15.59 -1.42 6.21
C ILE A 87 15.50 -0.04 5.55
N GLU A 88 16.65 0.53 5.16
CA GLU A 88 16.68 1.76 4.38
C GLU A 88 16.22 1.48 2.94
N VAL A 89 15.26 2.27 2.46
CA VAL A 89 14.65 2.08 1.13
C VAL A 89 14.76 3.31 0.24
N GLY A 90 14.81 4.50 0.85
CA GLY A 90 14.75 5.77 0.14
C GLY A 90 13.80 6.76 0.79
N ALA A 91 13.73 7.97 0.24
CA ALA A 91 13.02 9.09 0.83
C ALA A 91 11.49 8.93 0.75
N MET A 92 10.82 9.26 1.86
CA MET A 92 9.37 9.25 2.03
C MET A 92 8.70 7.93 1.56
N PRO A 93 9.04 6.79 2.16
CA PRO A 93 8.30 5.56 1.92
C PRO A 93 6.85 5.74 2.40
N GLN A 94 5.88 5.57 1.51
CA GLN A 94 4.47 5.81 1.80
C GLN A 94 3.75 4.52 2.17
N HIS A 95 3.49 3.65 1.19
CA HIS A 95 2.89 2.34 1.38
C HIS A 95 3.85 1.24 0.92
N LEU A 96 3.50 0.01 1.27
CA LEU A 96 4.16 -1.17 0.72
C LEU A 96 3.16 -2.29 0.42
N THR A 97 3.58 -3.23 -0.41
CA THR A 97 2.87 -4.49 -0.58
C THR A 97 3.82 -5.67 -0.75
N VAL A 98 3.45 -6.83 -0.21
CA VAL A 98 4.17 -8.09 -0.39
C VAL A 98 3.52 -8.94 -1.48
N VAL A 99 4.29 -9.37 -2.48
CA VAL A 99 3.85 -10.26 -3.56
C VAL A 99 4.89 -11.37 -3.73
N GLY A 100 4.53 -12.58 -3.32
CA GLY A 100 5.46 -13.72 -3.29
C GLY A 100 6.69 -13.40 -2.41
N ASP A 101 7.88 -13.57 -3.00
CA ASP A 101 9.17 -13.31 -2.32
C ASP A 101 9.66 -11.86 -2.47
N ARG A 102 8.78 -10.94 -2.89
CA ARG A 102 9.13 -9.53 -3.11
C ARG A 102 8.30 -8.58 -2.27
N VAL A 103 8.95 -7.50 -1.85
CA VAL A 103 8.30 -6.35 -1.21
C VAL A 103 8.44 -5.14 -2.11
N TYR A 104 7.32 -4.48 -2.39
CA TYR A 104 7.24 -3.29 -3.22
C TYR A 104 6.92 -2.09 -2.33
N VAL A 105 7.72 -1.04 -2.37
CA VAL A 105 7.58 0.14 -1.52
C VAL A 105 7.48 1.37 -2.39
N THR A 106 6.44 2.18 -2.22
CA THR A 106 6.32 3.47 -2.90
C THR A 106 7.19 4.51 -2.21
N LEU A 107 8.06 5.17 -2.98
CA LEU A 107 8.98 6.20 -2.51
C LEU A 107 8.50 7.56 -3.03
N GLY A 108 7.63 8.21 -2.26
CA GLY A 108 6.96 9.45 -2.65
C GLY A 108 7.95 10.60 -2.93
N GLY A 109 9.11 10.60 -2.27
CA GLY A 109 10.13 11.62 -2.45
C GLY A 109 11.04 11.39 -3.66
N GLN A 110 10.83 10.30 -4.41
CA GLN A 110 11.74 9.87 -5.49
C GLN A 110 11.03 9.46 -6.77
N ASP A 111 9.70 9.53 -6.83
CA ASP A 111 8.90 9.11 -8.00
C ASP A 111 9.20 7.67 -8.44
N GLN A 112 9.41 6.78 -7.47
CA GLN A 112 9.85 5.40 -7.69
C GLN A 112 9.10 4.40 -6.81
N VAL A 113 9.08 3.15 -7.26
CA VAL A 113 8.78 1.98 -6.43
C VAL A 113 10.07 1.19 -6.22
N ALA A 114 10.52 1.03 -4.98
CA ALA A 114 11.60 0.12 -4.64
C ALA A 114 11.09 -1.32 -4.59
N VAL A 115 11.85 -2.25 -5.16
CA VAL A 115 11.57 -3.68 -5.12
C VAL A 115 12.66 -4.36 -4.30
N LEU A 116 12.26 -5.03 -3.24
CA LEU A 116 13.14 -5.76 -2.34
C LEU A 116 12.93 -7.26 -2.46
N ASP A 117 14.01 -8.00 -2.27
CA ASP A 117 13.95 -9.42 -1.94
C ASP A 117 13.54 -9.57 -0.48
N ARG A 118 12.46 -10.33 -0.23
CA ARG A 118 11.84 -10.47 1.08
C ARG A 118 12.77 -11.15 2.09
N ALA A 119 13.47 -12.20 1.65
CA ALA A 119 14.30 -13.02 2.53
C ALA A 119 15.60 -12.31 2.94
N THR A 120 16.31 -11.75 1.96
CA THR A 120 17.59 -11.07 2.17
C THR A 120 17.43 -9.60 2.57
N ARG A 121 16.22 -9.04 2.41
CA ARG A 121 15.88 -7.63 2.68
C ARG A 121 16.67 -6.64 1.82
N ARG A 122 17.22 -7.10 0.70
CA ARG A 122 18.03 -6.28 -0.21
C ARG A 122 17.16 -5.67 -1.30
N ILE A 123 17.44 -4.42 -1.65
CA ILE A 123 16.84 -3.79 -2.83
C ILE A 123 17.38 -4.47 -4.08
N LEU A 124 16.48 -5.03 -4.88
CA LEU A 124 16.77 -5.68 -6.16
C LEU A 124 16.80 -4.65 -7.29
N THR A 125 15.83 -3.74 -7.31
CA THR A 125 15.70 -2.72 -8.34
C THR A 125 14.80 -1.58 -7.87
N ARG A 126 14.72 -0.52 -8.67
CA ARG A 126 13.76 0.59 -8.52
C ARG A 126 13.07 0.81 -9.85
N ILE A 127 11.75 0.94 -9.80
CA ILE A 127 10.89 1.15 -10.96
C ILE A 127 10.50 2.63 -10.98
N PRO A 128 10.91 3.42 -11.98
CA PRO A 128 10.40 4.78 -12.17
C PRO A 128 8.88 4.74 -12.40
N VAL A 129 8.15 5.62 -11.73
CA VAL A 129 6.69 5.75 -11.83
C VAL A 129 6.27 7.22 -11.92
N GLY A 130 4.98 7.53 -11.80
CA GLY A 130 4.47 8.90 -11.82
C GLY A 130 4.75 9.67 -10.52
N ARG A 131 4.37 10.95 -10.50
CA ARG A 131 4.76 11.89 -9.45
C ARG A 131 4.15 11.56 -8.08
N LYS A 132 5.02 11.48 -7.07
CA LYS A 132 4.72 11.19 -5.66
C LYS A 132 3.85 9.94 -5.50
N PRO A 133 4.39 8.74 -5.79
CA PRO A 133 3.65 7.50 -5.59
C PRO A 133 3.29 7.33 -4.12
N HIS A 134 2.02 7.00 -3.84
CA HIS A 134 1.49 6.85 -2.49
C HIS A 134 0.97 5.43 -2.28
N GLY A 135 -0.31 5.16 -2.50
CA GLY A 135 -0.89 3.83 -2.34
C GLY A 135 -0.42 2.86 -3.42
N ILE A 136 -0.19 1.61 -3.02
CA ILE A 136 0.13 0.50 -3.92
C ILE A 136 -0.69 -0.74 -3.54
N TRP A 137 -1.28 -1.41 -4.54
CA TRP A 137 -2.05 -2.63 -4.31
C TRP A 137 -1.85 -3.66 -5.44
N PRO A 138 -1.68 -4.96 -5.12
CA PRO A 138 -1.47 -5.98 -6.13
C PRO A 138 -2.78 -6.46 -6.75
N SER A 139 -2.73 -6.91 -8.01
CA SER A 139 -3.79 -7.72 -8.59
C SER A 139 -3.89 -9.07 -7.86
N ALA A 140 -5.05 -9.71 -7.99
CA ALA A 140 -5.34 -10.99 -7.37
C ALA A 140 -4.32 -12.11 -7.65
N ASP A 141 -3.73 -12.09 -8.85
CA ASP A 141 -2.74 -13.02 -9.35
C ASP A 141 -1.30 -12.54 -9.15
N GLY A 142 -1.10 -11.36 -8.54
CA GLY A 142 0.21 -10.75 -8.31
C GLY A 142 0.95 -10.31 -9.58
N ARG A 143 0.31 -10.34 -10.77
CA ARG A 143 0.97 -9.99 -12.04
C ARG A 143 1.04 -8.49 -12.28
N ARG A 144 0.19 -7.71 -11.61
CA ARG A 144 0.12 -6.26 -11.73
C ARG A 144 0.16 -5.60 -10.36
N LEU A 145 0.73 -4.40 -10.30
CA LEU A 145 0.61 -3.49 -9.16
C LEU A 145 -0.04 -2.20 -9.62
N TYR A 146 -1.01 -1.72 -8.86
CA TYR A 146 -1.70 -0.46 -9.10
C TYR A 146 -1.16 0.57 -8.12
N VAL A 147 -0.66 1.69 -8.63
CA VAL A 147 0.03 2.73 -7.86
C VAL A 147 -0.70 4.06 -8.04
N ALA A 148 -1.18 4.66 -6.95
CA ALA A 148 -1.69 6.02 -6.98
C ALA A 148 -0.52 7.01 -7.01
N HIS A 149 -0.51 7.91 -7.99
CA HIS A 149 0.44 9.01 -8.03
C HIS A 149 -0.26 10.27 -7.51
N GLU A 150 -0.01 10.62 -6.25
CA GLU A 150 -0.71 11.69 -5.55
C GLU A 150 -0.61 13.03 -6.32
N GLU A 151 0.61 13.40 -6.69
CA GLU A 151 0.86 14.64 -7.43
C GLU A 151 0.81 14.46 -8.95
N GLY A 152 0.71 13.21 -9.42
CA GLY A 152 0.41 12.89 -10.82
C GLY A 152 -1.08 12.97 -11.17
N HIS A 153 -1.96 12.83 -10.17
CA HIS A 153 -3.42 12.78 -10.33
C HIS A 153 -3.91 11.62 -11.24
N ASP A 154 -3.09 10.58 -11.34
CA ASP A 154 -3.32 9.39 -12.13
C ASP A 154 -2.99 8.11 -11.35
N LEU A 155 -3.37 6.98 -11.93
CA LEU A 155 -3.09 5.63 -11.46
C LEU A 155 -2.14 4.96 -12.44
N GLY A 156 -0.98 4.52 -11.96
CA GLY A 156 -0.04 3.69 -12.72
C GLY A 156 -0.32 2.20 -12.55
N VAL A 157 -0.10 1.43 -13.61
CA VAL A 157 -0.13 -0.04 -13.58
C VAL A 157 1.28 -0.54 -13.89
N ILE A 158 1.92 -1.20 -12.93
CA ILE A 158 3.21 -1.87 -13.12
C ILE A 158 2.94 -3.31 -13.55
N ASP A 159 3.61 -3.76 -14.62
CA ASP A 159 3.73 -5.18 -14.94
C ASP A 159 4.88 -5.77 -14.11
N VAL A 160 4.55 -6.74 -13.24
CA VAL A 160 5.50 -7.30 -12.28
C VAL A 160 6.61 -8.11 -12.95
N ALA A 161 6.28 -8.82 -14.04
CA ALA A 161 7.26 -9.64 -14.75
C ALA A 161 8.21 -8.77 -15.57
N ALA A 162 7.70 -7.72 -16.22
CA ALA A 162 8.49 -6.78 -16.99
C ALA A 162 9.25 -5.76 -16.12
N GLY A 163 8.86 -5.58 -14.86
CA GLY A 163 9.51 -4.65 -13.93
C GLY A 163 9.38 -3.18 -14.34
N ARG A 164 8.27 -2.80 -14.99
CA ARG A 164 8.04 -1.45 -15.50
C ARG A 164 6.56 -1.08 -15.55
N VAL A 165 6.28 0.21 -15.63
CA VAL A 165 4.93 0.72 -15.89
C VAL A 165 4.45 0.25 -17.28
N ALA A 166 3.25 -0.31 -17.32
CA ALA A 166 2.58 -0.81 -18.51
C ALA A 166 1.47 0.14 -18.99
N ALA A 167 0.83 0.88 -18.07
CA ALA A 167 -0.21 1.84 -18.38
C ALA A 167 -0.34 2.90 -17.28
N THR A 168 -0.92 4.04 -17.63
CA THR A 168 -1.41 5.05 -16.69
C THR A 168 -2.83 5.46 -17.05
N ALA A 169 -3.62 5.89 -16.07
CA ALA A 169 -4.97 6.40 -16.29
C ALA A 169 -5.30 7.54 -15.31
N PRO A 170 -5.86 8.68 -15.76
CA PRO A 170 -6.30 9.73 -14.84
C PRO A 170 -7.43 9.24 -13.95
N VAL A 171 -7.42 9.60 -12.66
CA VAL A 171 -8.45 9.12 -11.68
C VAL A 171 -9.07 10.23 -10.84
N GLY A 172 -8.39 11.35 -10.63
CA GLY A 172 -8.86 12.45 -9.77
C GLY A 172 -7.71 13.13 -9.05
N LYS A 173 -7.99 14.21 -8.32
CA LYS A 173 -6.93 14.95 -7.61
C LYS A 173 -6.46 14.18 -6.40
N LYS A 174 -5.13 14.16 -6.22
CA LYS A 174 -4.45 13.57 -5.06
C LYS A 174 -5.00 12.19 -4.66
N PRO A 175 -4.93 11.20 -5.56
CA PRO A 175 -5.25 9.82 -5.20
C PRO A 175 -4.25 9.34 -4.16
N ILE A 176 -4.75 8.71 -3.09
CA ILE A 176 -3.91 8.22 -1.98
C ILE A 176 -3.98 6.71 -1.89
N ALA A 177 -5.12 6.16 -1.45
CA ALA A 177 -5.26 4.73 -1.25
C ALA A 177 -5.78 4.05 -2.52
N VAL A 178 -5.29 2.85 -2.80
CA VAL A 178 -5.74 2.00 -3.90
C VAL A 178 -6.12 0.66 -3.31
N VAL A 179 -7.26 0.12 -3.70
CA VAL A 179 -7.64 -1.27 -3.43
C VAL A 179 -8.26 -1.86 -4.68
N VAL A 180 -7.92 -3.11 -4.97
CA VAL A 180 -8.54 -3.87 -6.06
C VAL A 180 -9.59 -4.77 -5.44
N SER A 181 -10.86 -4.54 -5.76
CA SER A 181 -11.92 -5.50 -5.42
C SER A 181 -11.90 -6.62 -6.45
N ARG A 182 -11.98 -7.88 -5.98
CA ARG A 182 -12.30 -8.98 -6.88
C ARG A 182 -13.81 -8.91 -7.18
N PRO A 183 -14.25 -9.10 -8.44
CA PRO A 183 -15.63 -9.52 -8.67
C PRO A 183 -15.88 -10.90 -8.06
#